data_AF-A0A6J4NZC0-F1
#
_entry.id   AF-A0A6J4NZC0-F1
#
_cell.length_a   1.000
_cell.length_b   1.000
_cell.length_c   1.000
_cell.angle_alpha   90.00
_cell.angle_beta   90.00
_cell.angle_gamma   90.00
#
_symmetry.space_group_name_H-M   'P 1'
#
loop_
_entity.id
_entity.type
_entity.pdbx_description
1 polymer ?
#
loop_
_entity_poly.entity_id
_entity_poly.type
_entity_poly.pdbx_seq_one_letter_code
_entity_poly.pdbx_strand_id
1 'polypeptide(L)'
;MSPDTSAPRHIRLTSHSGGVGAPAIAWGAATPTARGPIVGTTTSRAHRNVIGTHSGSYSVYRALAVAAGALSRAHRADLTNTSPTDVIGPY
;
A
#
# COMPACT_ATOMS: atom_id res chain seq x y z
N MET A 1 33.72 -4.32 -4.27
CA MET A 1 32.64 -3.94 -3.34
C MET A 1 31.66 -5.12 -3.29
N SER A 2 31.76 -5.96 -2.27
CA SER A 2 30.97 -7.19 -2.18
C SER A 2 29.50 -6.84 -1.89
N PRO A 3 28.53 -7.52 -2.52
CA PRO A 3 27.12 -7.28 -2.24
C PRO A 3 26.81 -7.76 -0.82
N ASP A 4 26.48 -6.82 0.06
CA ASP A 4 25.98 -7.08 1.40
C ASP A 4 24.66 -7.86 1.28
N THR A 5 24.75 -9.18 1.44
CA THR A 5 23.58 -10.06 1.38
C THR A 5 22.85 -9.96 2.71
N SER A 6 22.07 -8.88 2.84
CA SER A 6 21.13 -8.71 3.94
C SER A 6 20.24 -9.95 4.02
N ALA A 7 20.24 -10.61 5.18
CA ALA A 7 19.33 -11.71 5.52
C ALA A 7 17.89 -11.41 5.09
N PRO A 8 17.07 -12.43 4.74
CA PRO A 8 15.71 -12.22 4.23
C PRO A 8 14.87 -11.49 5.29
N ARG A 9 14.71 -10.18 5.09
CA ARG A 9 13.87 -9.32 5.93
C ARG A 9 12.48 -9.37 5.34
N HIS A 10 11.46 -9.58 6.17
CA HIS A 10 10.07 -9.49 5.76
C HIS A 10 9.84 -8.22 4.92
N ILE A 11 9.42 -8.40 3.67
CA ILE A 11 9.20 -7.31 2.74
C ILE A 11 7.83 -6.77 3.05
N ARG A 12 7.79 -5.61 3.70
CA ARG A 12 6.54 -4.95 4.04
C ARG A 12 5.87 -4.53 2.73
N LEU A 13 4.80 -5.25 2.38
CA LEU A 13 4.11 -5.09 1.10
C LEU A 13 3.30 -3.79 1.00
N THR A 14 3.34 -2.94 2.02
CA THR A 14 2.62 -1.67 2.03
C THR A 14 3.46 -0.58 2.69
N SER A 15 3.36 0.64 2.17
CA SER A 15 3.92 1.83 2.83
C SER A 15 3.07 2.30 4.02
N HIS A 16 1.87 1.72 4.23
CA HIS A 16 1.01 2.10 5.36
C HIS A 16 1.57 1.57 6.67
N SER A 17 1.79 2.44 7.66
CA SER A 17 1.93 2.02 9.07
C SER A 17 0.59 1.45 9.51
N GLY A 18 0.58 0.30 10.21
CA GLY A 18 -0.63 -0.14 10.91
C GLY A 18 -1.05 1.01 11.83
N GLY A 19 -2.25 1.54 11.65
CA GLY A 19 -2.71 2.67 12.44
C GLY A 19 -2.96 2.26 13.88
N VAL A 20 -2.49 3.07 14.83
CA VAL A 20 -2.83 2.90 16.25
C VAL A 20 -4.30 3.29 16.40
N GLY A 21 -5.19 2.31 16.55
CA GLY A 21 -6.64 2.53 16.67
C GLY A 21 -7.51 1.86 15.60
N ALA A 22 -6.93 1.16 14.63
CA ALA A 22 -7.71 0.37 13.68
C ALA A 22 -8.31 -0.88 14.37
N PRO A 23 -9.61 -1.18 14.20
CA PRO A 23 -10.21 -2.40 14.72
C PRO A 23 -9.52 -3.65 14.17
N ALA A 24 -9.24 -4.62 15.04
CA ALA A 24 -8.67 -5.90 14.63
C ALA A 24 -9.67 -6.68 13.75
N ILE A 25 -9.14 -7.42 12.77
CA ILE A 25 -9.93 -8.30 11.91
C ILE A 25 -9.60 -9.75 12.28
N ALA A 26 -10.60 -10.53 12.66
CA ALA A 26 -10.47 -11.97 12.85
C ALA A 26 -10.68 -12.69 11.51
N TRP A 27 -9.60 -12.82 10.73
CA TRP A 27 -9.64 -13.53 9.44
C TRP A 27 -10.07 -14.99 9.60
N GLY A 28 -10.93 -15.46 8.71
CA GLY A 28 -11.48 -16.82 8.76
C GLY A 28 -12.71 -17.00 9.66
N ALA A 29 -13.20 -15.95 10.34
CA ALA A 29 -14.42 -16.04 11.13
C ALA A 29 -15.66 -16.32 10.25
N ALA A 30 -16.56 -17.18 10.75
CA ALA A 30 -17.73 -17.66 10.01
C ALA A 30 -18.81 -16.60 9.77
N THR A 31 -18.85 -15.55 10.59
CA THR A 31 -19.84 -14.47 10.47
C THR A 31 -19.17 -13.09 10.43
N PRO A 32 -19.79 -12.10 9.75
CA PRO A 32 -19.26 -10.73 9.70
C PRO A 32 -19.09 -10.09 11.08
N THR A 33 -20.03 -10.37 12.00
CA THR A 33 -19.98 -9.87 13.38
C THR A 33 -18.77 -10.42 14.15
N ALA A 34 -18.46 -11.71 13.99
CA ALA A 34 -17.29 -12.34 14.61
C ALA A 34 -15.97 -11.89 13.98
N ARG A 35 -15.96 -11.61 12.66
CA ARG A 35 -14.78 -11.07 11.96
C ARG A 35 -14.44 -9.65 12.41
N GLY A 36 -15.46 -8.83 12.67
CA GLY A 36 -15.33 -7.39 12.89
C GLY A 36 -15.45 -6.55 11.60
N PRO A 37 -15.49 -5.21 11.75
CA PRO A 37 -15.72 -4.29 10.65
C PRO A 37 -14.50 -4.16 9.72
N ILE A 38 -14.77 -3.97 8.44
CA ILE A 38 -13.78 -3.68 7.41
C ILE A 38 -13.84 -2.17 7.15
N VAL A 39 -12.79 -1.44 7.54
CA VAL A 39 -12.78 0.02 7.58
C VAL A 39 -11.80 0.57 6.55
N GLY A 40 -12.35 1.13 5.46
CA GLY A 40 -11.62 1.96 4.51
C GLY A 40 -11.95 3.43 4.71
N THR A 41 -10.96 4.26 5.06
CA THR A 41 -11.16 5.71 5.24
C THR A 41 -9.97 6.51 4.74
N THR A 42 -10.26 7.68 4.18
CA THR A 42 -9.30 8.70 3.75
C THR A 42 -9.16 9.84 4.75
N THR A 43 -10.14 10.02 5.65
CA THR A 43 -10.23 11.12 6.62
C THR A 43 -9.45 10.79 7.88
N SER A 44 -9.76 9.69 8.56
CA SER A 44 -9.02 9.21 9.73
C SER A 44 -8.17 8.00 9.37
N ARG A 45 -7.03 8.24 8.72
CA ARG A 45 -6.15 7.17 8.20
C ARG A 45 -5.67 6.20 9.28
N ALA A 46 -5.64 6.61 10.55
CA ALA A 46 -5.26 5.76 11.68
C ALA A 46 -6.28 4.64 12.00
N HIS A 47 -7.54 4.80 11.61
CA HIS A 47 -8.61 3.84 11.94
C HIS A 47 -8.85 2.77 10.87
N ARG A 48 -8.16 2.85 9.72
CA ARG A 48 -8.36 1.88 8.64
C ARG A 48 -7.65 0.57 8.93
N ASN A 49 -8.27 -0.54 8.55
CA ASN A 49 -7.68 -1.89 8.61
C ASN A 49 -7.60 -2.57 7.23
N VAL A 50 -7.78 -1.81 6.14
CA VAL A 50 -7.70 -2.29 4.75
C VAL A 50 -6.59 -1.63 3.94
N ILE A 51 -6.17 -2.33 2.88
CA ILE A 51 -5.20 -1.89 1.88
C ILE A 51 -5.92 -1.76 0.54
N GLY A 52 -5.69 -0.67 -0.21
CA GLY A 52 -6.35 -0.38 -1.48
C GLY A 52 -6.09 1.06 -1.95
N THR A 53 -6.99 1.66 -2.74
CA THR A 53 -6.91 3.08 -3.19
C THR A 53 -6.61 4.04 -2.03
N HIS A 54 -7.09 3.74 -0.83
CA HIS A 54 -6.89 4.52 0.39
C HIS A 54 -5.48 4.40 1.01
N SER A 55 -4.67 3.44 0.55
CA SER A 55 -3.30 3.17 1.02
C SER A 55 -2.23 3.41 -0.07
N GLY A 56 -2.62 3.99 -1.20
CA GLY A 56 -1.76 4.25 -2.36
C GLY A 56 -2.10 3.34 -3.53
N SER A 57 -2.28 3.94 -4.71
CA SER A 57 -2.57 3.24 -5.97
C SER A 57 -1.53 2.15 -6.24
N TYR A 58 -1.98 0.94 -6.58
CA TYR A 58 -1.12 -0.20 -6.96
C TYR A 58 -0.10 -0.68 -5.91
N SER A 59 -0.34 -0.40 -4.62
CA SER A 59 0.58 -0.79 -3.52
C SER A 59 0.92 -2.29 -3.48
N VAL A 60 -0.06 -3.17 -3.74
CA VAL A 60 0.16 -4.63 -3.78
C VAL A 60 1.06 -5.05 -4.95
N TYR A 61 0.83 -4.52 -6.15
CA TYR A 61 1.65 -4.84 -7.33
C TYR A 61 3.07 -4.31 -7.19
N ARG A 62 3.23 -3.07 -6.71
CA ARG A 62 4.55 -2.50 -6.40
C ARG A 62 5.29 -3.36 -5.39
N ALA A 63 4.60 -3.80 -4.36
CA ALA A 63 5.19 -4.63 -3.32
C ALA A 63 5.59 -6.02 -3.80
N LEU A 64 4.77 -6.67 -4.62
CA LEU A 64 5.12 -7.94 -5.25
C LEU A 64 6.33 -7.77 -6.18
N ALA A 65 6.36 -6.74 -7.01
CA ALA A 65 7.49 -6.45 -7.90
C ALA A 65 8.78 -6.18 -7.11
N VAL A 66 8.69 -5.45 -5.99
CA VAL A 66 9.80 -5.24 -5.06
C VAL A 66 10.25 -6.55 -4.40
N ALA A 67 9.31 -7.40 -4.00
CA ALA A 67 9.61 -8.66 -3.34
C ALA A 67 10.24 -9.69 -4.28
N ALA A 68 9.80 -9.71 -5.54
CA ALA A 68 10.35 -10.54 -6.61
C ALA A 68 11.67 -10.00 -7.19
N GLY A 69 12.16 -8.84 -6.73
CA GLY A 69 13.39 -8.21 -7.25
C GLY A 69 13.24 -7.52 -8.61
N ALA A 70 12.03 -7.49 -9.19
CA ALA A 70 11.73 -6.84 -10.45
C ALA A 70 11.68 -5.30 -10.37
N LEU A 71 11.60 -4.74 -9.16
CA LEU A 71 11.55 -3.29 -8.94
C LEU A 71 12.38 -2.89 -7.72
N SER A 72 13.21 -1.85 -7.85
CA SER A 72 13.95 -1.29 -6.72
C SER A 72 13.00 -0.69 -5.67
N ARG A 73 13.29 -0.91 -4.37
CA ARG A 73 12.55 -0.26 -3.26
C ARG A 73 12.60 1.26 -3.34
N ALA A 74 13.72 1.80 -3.79
CA ALA A 74 13.98 3.22 -3.96
C ALA A 74 13.53 3.76 -5.32
N HIS A 75 12.87 2.93 -6.14
CA HIS A 75 12.36 3.36 -7.44
C HIS A 75 11.43 4.57 -7.28
N ARG A 76 11.81 5.66 -7.94
CA ARG A 76 10.95 6.83 -8.19
C ARG A 76 10.43 6.69 -9.61
N ALA A 77 9.11 6.80 -9.76
CA ALA A 77 8.49 6.80 -11.08
C ALA A 77 9.01 8.01 -11.86
N ASP A 78 9.39 7.78 -13.10
CA ASP A 78 9.57 8.86 -14.06
C ASP A 78 8.19 9.35 -14.48
N LEU A 79 7.94 10.64 -14.28
CA LEU A 79 6.68 11.31 -14.63
C LEU A 79 6.85 12.24 -15.82
N THR A 80 7.98 12.13 -16.52
CA THR A 80 8.20 12.79 -17.80
C THR A 80 7.08 12.38 -18.77
N ASN A 81 6.46 13.35 -19.43
CA ASN A 81 5.35 13.15 -20.36
C ASN A 81 4.06 12.53 -19.76
N THR A 82 3.86 12.58 -18.45
CA THR A 82 2.58 12.19 -17.83
C THR A 82 1.62 13.35 -17.62
N SER A 83 1.97 14.55 -18.10
CA SER A 83 1.05 15.68 -18.14
C SER A 83 -0.12 15.36 -19.08
N PRO A 84 -1.34 15.86 -18.80
CA PRO A 84 -2.45 15.76 -19.73
C PRO A 84 -2.05 16.29 -21.11
N THR A 85 -2.49 15.62 -22.18
CA THR A 85 -2.26 16.07 -23.56
C THR A 85 -2.96 17.41 -23.84
N ASP A 86 -4.06 17.67 -23.15
CA ASP A 86 -4.89 18.86 -23.31
C ASP A 86 -4.89 19.73 -22.06
N VAL A 87 -4.94 21.05 -22.26
CA VAL A 87 -5.08 22.02 -21.18
C VAL A 87 -6.51 21.95 -20.64
N ILE A 88 -6.67 21.44 -19.43
CA ILE A 88 -7.95 21.48 -18.72
C ILE A 88 -8.04 22.84 -18.01
N GLY A 89 -9.01 23.65 -18.43
CA GLY A 89 -9.08 25.09 -18.19
C GLY A 89 -9.46 25.53 -16.77
N PRO A 90 -9.67 26.86 -16.58
CA PRO A 90 -10.20 27.42 -15.34
C PRO A 90 -11.72 27.23 -15.33
N TYR A 91 -12.23 26.51 -14.34
CA TYR A 91 -13.65 26.45 -13.98
C TYR A 91 -13.87 27.27 -12.72
#